data_AF-A0A9E1VGQ1-F1
#
_entry.id   AF-A0A9E1VGQ1-F1
#
_cell.length_a   1.000
_cell.length_b   1.000
_cell.length_c   1.000
_cell.angle_alpha   90.00
_cell.angle_beta   90.00
_cell.angle_gamma   90.00
#
_symmetry.space_group_name_H-M   'P 1'
#
loop_
_entity.id
_entity.type
_entity.pdbx_description
1 polymer ?
#
loop_
_entity_poly.entity_id
_entity_poly.type
_entity_poly.pdbx_seq_one_letter_code
_entity_poly.pdbx_strand_id
1 'polypeptide(L)' 'NTSLYENILLNGVSHFRNVSSNDFIIGQDSQAINFGNSTGAGLVPLDILGVTRTISPDAGAYQHIDF' A
#
# COMPACT_ATOMS: atom_id res chain seq x y z
N ASN A 1 -13.59 13.17 17.24
CA ASN A 1 -14.19 12.51 16.06
C ASN A 1 -13.43 11.24 15.68
N THR A 2 -12.98 10.47 16.67
CA THR A 2 -12.19 9.25 16.50
C THR A 2 -13.02 8.05 16.02
N SER A 3 -14.36 8.10 16.16
CA SER A 3 -15.25 7.04 15.66
C SER A 3 -15.54 7.10 14.15
N LEU A 4 -15.10 8.17 13.45
CA LEU A 4 -15.30 8.31 12.00
C LEU A 4 -14.03 8.03 11.21
N TYR A 5 -12.88 8.02 11.88
CA TYR A 5 -11.55 7.99 11.26
C TYR A 5 -10.63 7.11 12.09
N GLU A 6 -10.65 5.82 11.77
CA GLU A 6 -9.81 4.81 12.39
C GLU A 6 -8.65 4.46 11.46
N ASN A 7 -7.50 4.09 12.03
CA ASN A 7 -6.31 3.66 11.28
C ASN A 7 -5.93 4.66 10.18
N ILE A 8 -5.63 5.91 10.56
CA ILE A 8 -5.11 6.93 9.64
C ILE A 8 -3.59 6.92 9.63
N LEU A 9 -3.01 6.89 8.44
CA LEU A 9 -1.63 7.26 8.18
C LEU A 9 -1.58 8.73 7.73
N LEU A 10 -1.27 9.64 8.65
CA LEU A 10 -1.20 11.07 8.38
C LEU A 10 0.25 11.48 8.08
N ASN A 11 0.46 12.17 6.96
CA ASN A 11 1.78 12.63 6.50
C ASN A 11 2.82 11.51 6.42
N GLY A 12 2.38 10.30 6.05
CA GLY A 12 3.25 9.15 5.91
C GLY A 12 4.22 9.28 4.75
N VAL A 13 5.39 8.66 4.88
CA VAL A 13 6.37 8.54 3.80
C VAL A 13 5.85 7.56 2.76
N SER A 14 5.71 8.01 1.50
CA SER A 14 5.26 7.16 0.39
C SER A 14 6.36 6.30 -0.20
N HIS A 15 7.60 6.82 -0.26
CA HIS A 15 8.76 6.17 -0.90
C HIS A 15 8.46 5.67 -2.33
N PHE A 16 7.90 6.54 -3.19
CA PHE A 16 7.60 6.21 -4.59
C PHE A 16 8.86 6.09 -5.45
N ARG A 17 8.86 5.13 -6.38
CA ARG A 17 10.01 4.85 -7.26
C ARG A 17 10.34 5.99 -8.22
N ASN A 18 9.37 6.50 -8.97
CA ASN A 18 9.58 7.65 -9.84
C ASN A 18 8.26 8.36 -10.21
N VAL A 19 7.87 9.34 -9.41
CA VAL A 19 6.66 10.14 -9.64
C VAL A 19 6.67 10.92 -10.96
N SER A 20 7.85 11.35 -11.44
CA SER A 20 7.97 12.11 -12.69
C SER A 20 7.63 11.29 -13.93
N SER A 21 7.76 9.96 -13.82
CA SER A 21 7.40 8.99 -14.86
C SER A 21 6.03 8.34 -14.63
N ASN A 22 5.24 8.81 -13.65
CA ASN A 22 4.02 8.15 -13.18
C ASN A 22 4.23 6.72 -12.64
N ASP A 23 5.41 6.45 -12.11
CA ASP A 23 5.76 5.17 -11.50
C ASP A 23 5.60 5.26 -9.98
N PHE A 24 4.40 4.88 -9.52
CA PHE A 24 3.97 4.99 -8.13
C PHE A 24 4.14 3.70 -7.33
N ILE A 25 4.99 2.78 -7.78
CA ILE A 25 5.39 1.63 -6.94
C ILE A 25 6.13 2.17 -5.71
N ILE A 26 5.75 1.68 -4.53
CA ILE A 26 6.36 2.06 -3.26
C ILE A 26 7.53 1.13 -2.93
N GLY A 27 8.56 1.66 -2.28
CA GLY A 27 9.73 0.88 -1.84
C GLY A 27 9.70 0.53 -0.35
N GLN A 28 10.74 -0.15 0.13
CA GLN A 28 10.88 -0.67 1.50
C GLN A 28 10.75 0.37 2.63
N ASP A 29 11.03 1.65 2.35
CA ASP A 29 10.93 2.72 3.34
C ASP A 29 9.53 3.38 3.40
N SER A 30 8.55 2.82 2.68
CA SER A 30 7.18 3.32 2.67
C SER A 30 6.43 2.94 3.94
N GLN A 31 5.72 3.90 4.52
CA GLN A 31 4.80 3.64 5.64
C GLN A 31 3.46 3.05 5.19
N ALA A 32 3.23 2.92 3.88
CA ALA A 32 2.07 2.23 3.33
C ALA A 32 2.21 0.69 3.39
N ILE A 33 3.41 0.18 3.72
CA ILE A 33 3.66 -1.26 3.82
C ILE A 33 2.80 -1.87 4.93
N ASN A 34 2.13 -2.98 4.63
CA ASN A 34 1.24 -3.71 5.53
C ASN A 34 0.06 -2.89 6.09
N PHE A 35 -0.24 -1.72 5.51
CA PHE A 35 -1.32 -0.84 5.96
C PHE A 35 -2.67 -1.14 5.28
N GLY A 36 -2.68 -2.06 4.31
CA GLY A 36 -3.87 -2.45 3.58
C GLY A 36 -4.88 -3.22 4.42
N ASN A 37 -6.14 -3.19 4.00
CA ASN A 37 -7.21 -3.92 4.66
C ASN A 37 -7.14 -5.43 4.29
N SER A 38 -6.87 -6.28 5.27
CA SER A 38 -6.75 -7.74 5.08
C SER A 38 -8.03 -8.42 4.60
N THR A 39 -9.21 -7.97 5.08
CA THR A 39 -10.51 -8.47 4.59
C THR A 39 -10.70 -8.13 3.11
N GLY A 40 -10.36 -6.91 2.70
CA GLY A 40 -10.41 -6.47 1.30
C GLY A 40 -9.41 -7.22 0.43
N ALA A 41 -8.20 -7.50 0.93
CA ALA A 41 -7.21 -8.33 0.25
C ALA A 41 -7.70 -9.78 0.06
N GLY A 42 -8.55 -10.30 0.94
CA GLY A 42 -9.22 -11.60 0.74
C GLY A 42 -10.19 -11.62 -0.45
N LEU A 43 -10.81 -10.48 -0.77
CA LEU A 43 -11.74 -10.33 -1.92
C LEU A 43 -11.01 -9.99 -3.22
N VAL A 44 -9.92 -9.23 -3.12
CA VAL A 44 -9.09 -8.79 -4.25
C VAL A 44 -7.64 -9.16 -3.93
N PRO A 45 -7.22 -10.40 -4.24
CA PRO A 45 -5.98 -11.00 -3.71
C PRO A 45 -4.71 -10.57 -4.43
N LEU A 46 -4.84 -9.93 -5.59
CA LEU A 46 -3.72 -9.44 -6.39
C LEU A 46 -3.72 -7.92 -6.44
N ASP A 47 -2.52 -7.34 -6.53
CA ASP A 47 -2.34 -5.95 -6.92
C ASP A 47 -2.52 -5.76 -8.45
N ILE A 48 -2.35 -4.53 -8.96
CA ILE A 48 -2.56 -4.24 -10.40
C ILE A 48 -1.54 -4.93 -11.33
N LEU A 49 -0.43 -5.45 -10.79
CA LEU A 49 0.60 -6.17 -11.54
C LEU A 49 0.51 -7.69 -11.36
N GLY A 50 -0.46 -8.19 -10.59
CA GLY A 50 -0.65 -9.62 -10.34
C GLY A 50 0.15 -10.17 -9.15
N VAL A 51 0.72 -9.31 -8.30
CA VAL A 51 1.44 -9.72 -7.09
C VAL A 51 0.44 -10.00 -5.96
N THR A 52 0.65 -11.10 -5.23
CA THR A 52 -0.24 -11.48 -4.13
C THR A 52 -0.12 -10.54 -2.95
N ARG A 53 -1.26 -10.13 -2.37
CA ARG A 53 -1.35 -9.23 -1.21
C ARG A 53 -2.19 -9.78 -0.04
N THR A 54 -2.45 -11.09 0.01
CA THR A 54 -3.41 -11.68 0.97
C THR A 54 -2.91 -11.77 2.41
N ILE A 55 -1.60 -11.87 2.64
CA ILE A 55 -1.02 -12.04 3.98
C ILE A 55 -0.76 -10.69 4.64
N SER A 56 -0.15 -9.77 3.90
CA SER A 56 0.33 -8.48 4.40
C SER A 56 0.15 -7.41 3.33
N PRO A 57 -1.11 -7.01 3.03
CA PRO A 57 -1.38 -6.08 1.96
C PRO A 57 -0.83 -4.69 2.27
N ASP A 58 -0.18 -4.06 1.29
CA ASP A 58 0.14 -2.65 1.37
C ASP A 58 -1.08 -1.80 1.03
N ALA A 59 -1.06 -0.54 1.46
CA ALA A 59 -2.07 0.43 1.05
C ALA A 59 -1.77 0.95 -0.37
N GLY A 60 -2.81 0.97 -1.21
CA GLY A 60 -2.73 1.48 -2.58
C GLY A 60 -2.90 0.40 -3.64
N ALA A 61 -2.39 0.68 -4.84
CA ALA A 61 -2.58 -0.15 -6.04
C ALA A 61 -1.47 -1.18 -6.27
N TYR A 62 -0.30 -0.98 -5.65
CA TYR A 62 0.90 -1.79 -5.83
C TYR A 62 1.32 -2.40 -4.49
N GLN A 63 1.83 -3.62 -4.55
CA GLN A 63 2.62 -4.19 -3.46
C GLN A 63 4.08 -3.69 -3.58
N HIS A 64 4.73 -3.42 -2.45
CA HIS A 64 6.10 -2.87 -2.43
C HIS A 64 7.11 -3.83 -3.05
N ILE A 65 8.21 -3.24 -3.53
CA ILE A 65 9.43 -3.96 -3.92
C ILE A 65 10.62 -3.30 -3.23
N ASP A 66 11.75 -3.99 -3.15
CA ASP A 66 12.97 -3.40 -2.60
C ASP A 66 13.72 -2.59 -3.68
N PHE A 67 13.95 -1.28 -3.45
CA PHE A 67 14.76 -0.40 -4.32
C PHE A 67 15.37 0.81 -3.61
#